data_AF-A0A316YIH8-F1
#
_entry.id   AF-A0A316YIH8-F1
#
_cell.length_a   1.000
_cell.length_b   1.000
_cell.length_c   1.000
_cell.angle_alpha   90.00
_cell.angle_beta   90.00
_cell.angle_gamma   90.00
#
_symmetry.space_group_name_H-M   'P 1'
#
loop_
_entity.id
_entity.type
_entity.pdbx_description
1 polymer ?
#
loop_
_entity_poly.entity_id
_entity_poly.type
_entity_poly.pdbx_seq_one_letter_code
_entity_poly.pdbx_strand_id
1 'polypeptide(L)'
;MALRPVVSSLFARSLARPSLIAAVAARHASTSAPAPAARPIPPPRGNLATPADFLQAISTPRRGDLQQAVSGLTGEDWNALFGLDGTQLKSAGVTPKQRRFVLWALEKYRQGHDPSDFVVDQKPKKKVRGWGPRVQKGIRVRGRRRPGEK
;
A
#
# COMPACT_ATOMS: atom_id res chain seq x y z
N MET A 1 -27.71 -64.87 55.93
CA MET A 1 -28.10 -63.74 56.79
C MET A 1 -26.85 -63.22 57.48
N ALA A 2 -26.24 -62.14 56.96
CA ALA A 2 -25.24 -61.34 57.67
C ALA A 2 -25.06 -60.00 56.93
N LEU A 3 -25.62 -58.95 57.53
CA LEU A 3 -25.43 -57.55 57.19
C LEU A 3 -24.07 -57.06 57.70
N ARG A 4 -23.40 -56.15 56.97
CA ARG A 4 -22.53 -55.07 57.49
C ARG A 4 -21.97 -54.18 56.36
N PRO A 5 -21.53 -52.94 56.64
CA PRO A 5 -22.17 -51.75 56.09
C PRO A 5 -21.25 -50.88 55.22
N VAL A 6 -21.90 -49.93 54.52
CA VAL A 6 -21.31 -48.86 53.72
C VAL A 6 -20.65 -47.83 54.64
N VAL A 7 -19.41 -47.43 54.31
CA VAL A 7 -18.78 -46.22 54.86
C VAL A 7 -18.45 -45.30 53.70
N SER A 8 -19.08 -44.13 53.69
CA SER A 8 -18.92 -43.07 52.71
C SER A 8 -17.84 -42.11 53.20
N SER A 9 -16.74 -41.98 52.45
CA SER A 9 -15.70 -40.97 52.70
C SER A 9 -15.57 -40.05 51.48
N LEU A 10 -16.17 -38.87 51.55
CA LEU A 10 -15.99 -37.81 50.56
C LEU A 10 -14.67 -37.07 50.85
N PHE A 11 -13.62 -37.38 50.09
CA PHE A 11 -12.40 -36.57 50.05
C PHE A 11 -12.59 -35.39 49.09
N ALA A 12 -12.55 -34.18 49.65
CA ALA A 12 -12.45 -32.94 48.89
C ALA A 12 -11.08 -32.88 48.17
N ARG A 13 -11.08 -32.85 46.84
CA ARG A 13 -9.88 -32.56 46.03
C ARG A 13 -9.91 -31.10 45.59
N SER A 14 -9.08 -30.30 46.24
CA SER A 14 -8.68 -28.96 45.80
C SER A 14 -7.96 -29.06 44.46
N LEU A 15 -8.49 -28.45 43.41
CA LEU A 15 -7.82 -28.30 42.12
C LEU A 15 -7.01 -27.00 42.14
N ALA A 16 -5.77 -27.09 42.62
CA ALA A 16 -4.76 -26.07 42.36
C ALA A 16 -4.39 -26.11 40.87
N ARG A 17 -4.73 -25.05 40.12
CA ARG A 17 -4.32 -24.86 38.73
C ARG A 17 -2.89 -24.30 38.70
N PRO A 18 -1.88 -25.00 38.14
CA PRO A 18 -0.60 -24.38 37.85
C PRO A 18 -0.73 -23.48 36.61
N SER A 19 -0.57 -22.18 36.79
CA SER A 19 -0.41 -21.20 35.72
C SER A 19 0.97 -21.35 35.08
N LEU A 20 1.05 -22.05 33.95
CA LEU A 20 2.26 -22.08 33.13
C LEU A 20 2.31 -20.82 32.27
N ILE A 21 2.93 -19.76 32.78
CA ILE A 21 3.37 -18.63 31.95
C ILE A 21 4.72 -19.03 31.35
N ALA A 22 4.70 -19.59 30.15
CA ALA A 22 5.91 -19.82 29.36
C ALA A 22 6.45 -18.46 28.90
N ALA A 23 7.58 -18.04 29.46
CA ALA A 23 8.31 -16.86 29.02
C ALA A 23 8.90 -17.10 27.62
N VAL A 24 8.24 -16.55 26.59
CA VAL A 24 8.78 -16.48 25.23
C VAL A 24 9.86 -15.39 25.21
N ALA A 25 11.11 -15.79 25.45
CA ALA A 25 12.26 -14.93 25.19
C ALA A 25 12.45 -14.80 23.67
N ALA A 26 11.84 -13.77 23.09
CA ALA A 26 12.07 -13.39 21.70
C ALA A 26 13.54 -12.97 21.54
N ARG A 27 14.36 -13.85 20.97
CA ARG A 27 15.72 -13.52 20.54
C ARG A 27 15.63 -12.50 19.41
N HIS A 28 15.87 -11.23 19.69
CA HIS A 28 16.09 -10.21 18.67
C HIS A 28 17.47 -10.45 18.04
N ALA A 29 17.51 -11.29 17.00
CA ALA A 29 18.65 -11.40 16.12
C ALA A 29 18.69 -10.15 15.22
N SER A 30 19.55 -9.20 15.54
CA SER A 30 19.86 -8.07 14.68
C SER A 30 20.69 -8.57 13.49
N THR A 31 20.03 -8.96 12.40
CA THR A 31 20.72 -9.17 11.12
C THR A 31 21.26 -7.83 10.64
N SER A 32 22.58 -7.63 10.70
CA SER A 32 23.24 -6.50 10.03
C SER A 32 23.14 -6.72 8.53
N ALA A 33 22.18 -6.06 7.89
CA ALA A 33 22.08 -6.03 6.44
C ALA A 33 23.35 -5.35 5.87
N PRO A 34 23.97 -5.93 4.82
CA PRO A 34 25.08 -5.27 4.14
C PRO A 34 24.65 -3.89 3.62
N ALA A 35 25.59 -2.94 3.62
CA ALA A 35 25.35 -1.60 3.09
C ALA A 35 24.79 -1.72 1.65
N PRO A 36 23.73 -0.97 1.31
CA PRO A 36 23.10 -1.09 0.02
C PRO A 36 24.11 -0.74 -1.07
N ALA A 37 24.30 -1.65 -2.04
CA ALA A 37 25.10 -1.37 -3.23
C ALA A 37 24.58 -0.09 -3.90
N ALA A 38 25.49 0.75 -4.40
CA ALA A 38 25.14 1.96 -5.12
C ALA A 38 24.21 1.59 -6.28
N ARG A 39 22.99 2.13 -6.28
CA ARG A 39 21.98 1.76 -7.28
C ARG A 39 22.39 2.40 -8.61
N PRO A 40 22.60 1.61 -9.67
CA PRO A 40 22.96 2.18 -10.97
C PRO A 40 21.86 3.13 -11.45
N ILE A 41 22.26 4.26 -12.01
CA ILE A 41 21.35 5.23 -12.61
C ILE A 41 21.02 4.74 -14.03
N PRO A 42 19.74 4.50 -14.34
CA PRO A 42 19.35 4.05 -15.67
C PRO A 42 19.48 5.21 -16.66
N PRO A 43 19.93 4.95 -17.90
CA PRO A 43 19.93 5.97 -18.94
C PRO A 43 18.49 6.43 -19.26
N PRO A 44 18.30 7.65 -19.78
CA PRO A 44 17.02 8.09 -20.31
C PRO A 44 16.60 7.20 -21.50
N ARG A 45 15.30 6.87 -21.60
CA ARG A 45 14.74 5.93 -22.58
C ARG A 45 13.56 6.57 -23.30
N GLY A 46 13.50 6.34 -24.62
CA GLY A 46 12.39 6.79 -25.46
C GLY A 46 12.19 8.31 -25.40
N ASN A 47 10.94 8.73 -25.19
CA ASN A 47 10.54 10.14 -25.16
C ASN A 47 10.81 10.83 -23.80
N LEU A 48 11.48 10.15 -22.87
CA LEU A 48 11.75 10.65 -21.52
C LEU A 48 13.22 11.05 -21.41
N ALA A 49 13.62 12.01 -22.23
CA ALA A 49 15.00 12.49 -22.28
C ALA A 49 15.33 13.42 -21.11
N THR A 50 14.36 14.22 -20.67
CA THR A 50 14.55 15.20 -19.59
C THR A 50 13.84 14.76 -18.31
N PRO A 51 14.35 15.18 -17.13
CA PRO A 51 13.65 14.95 -15.86
C PRO A 51 12.23 15.52 -15.85
N ALA A 52 12.02 16.65 -16.52
CA ALA A 52 10.72 17.29 -16.66
C ALA A 52 9.73 16.39 -17.41
N ASP A 53 10.15 15.77 -18.53
CA ASP A 53 9.31 14.84 -19.29
C ASP A 53 8.92 13.62 -18.45
N PHE A 54 9.86 13.08 -17.68
CA PHE A 54 9.59 11.98 -16.76
C PHE A 54 8.57 12.36 -15.69
N LEU A 55 8.77 13.50 -15.01
CA LEU A 55 7.88 14.00 -13.97
C LEU A 55 6.49 14.32 -14.52
N GLN A 56 6.41 14.82 -15.74
CA GLN A 56 5.15 15.09 -16.44
C GLN A 56 4.44 13.78 -16.79
N ALA A 57 5.15 12.77 -17.29
CA ALA A 57 4.58 11.47 -17.63
C ALA A 57 3.99 10.73 -16.41
N ILE A 58 4.56 10.93 -15.22
CA ILE A 58 4.05 10.34 -13.98
C ILE A 58 2.98 11.21 -13.27
N SER A 59 2.80 12.45 -13.73
CA SER A 59 1.80 13.35 -13.15
C SER A 59 0.39 12.81 -13.42
N THR A 60 -0.46 12.82 -12.39
CA THR A 60 -1.84 12.35 -12.49
C THR A 60 -2.76 13.26 -11.68
N PRO A 61 -4.03 13.43 -12.07
CA PRO A 61 -4.97 14.29 -11.34
C PRO A 61 -5.14 13.86 -9.87
N ARG A 62 -4.89 12.59 -9.55
CA ARG A 62 -4.94 12.06 -8.18
C ARG A 62 -3.75 12.48 -7.32
N ARG A 63 -2.59 12.71 -7.94
CA ARG A 63 -1.31 13.01 -7.27
C ARG A 63 -0.94 14.49 -7.38
N GLY A 64 -1.61 15.23 -8.26
CA GLY A 64 -1.30 16.62 -8.57
C GLY A 64 -0.15 16.72 -9.57
N ASP A 65 0.25 17.96 -9.84
CA ASP A 65 1.37 18.28 -10.69
C ASP A 65 2.70 17.94 -9.98
N LEU A 66 3.38 16.90 -10.46
CA LEU A 66 4.65 16.42 -9.93
C LEU A 66 5.85 17.14 -10.54
N GLN A 67 5.68 17.67 -11.76
CA GLN A 67 6.71 18.46 -12.42
C GLN A 67 6.95 19.72 -11.59
N GLN A 68 5.91 20.53 -11.36
CA GLN A 68 6.05 21.77 -10.57
C GLN A 68 6.59 21.53 -9.16
N ALA A 69 6.18 20.44 -8.51
CA ALA A 69 6.57 20.14 -7.14
C ALA A 69 8.04 19.71 -6.99
N VAL A 70 8.65 19.13 -8.03
CA VAL A 70 9.98 18.49 -7.94
C VAL A 70 11.02 19.15 -8.86
N SER A 71 10.61 19.86 -9.92
CA SER A 71 11.53 20.49 -10.87
C SER A 71 12.53 21.45 -10.22
N GLY A 72 12.13 22.18 -9.16
CA GLY A 72 13.04 23.10 -8.44
C GLY A 72 14.22 22.42 -7.73
N LEU A 73 14.14 21.12 -7.44
CA LEU A 73 15.23 20.36 -6.81
C LEU A 73 16.18 19.72 -7.82
N THR A 74 15.70 19.50 -9.04
CA THR A 74 16.32 18.58 -9.99
C THR A 74 16.91 19.32 -11.19
N GLY A 75 16.32 20.46 -11.56
CA GLY A 75 16.65 21.16 -12.80
C GLY A 75 16.48 20.25 -14.01
N GLU A 76 17.45 20.28 -14.91
CA GLU A 76 17.52 19.43 -16.11
C GLU A 76 18.42 18.20 -15.95
N ASP A 77 19.00 17.98 -14.75
CA ASP A 77 19.93 16.88 -14.53
C ASP A 77 19.21 15.55 -14.22
N TRP A 78 19.43 14.57 -15.10
CA TRP A 78 18.91 13.22 -14.96
C TRP A 78 19.51 12.50 -13.75
N ASN A 79 20.79 12.74 -13.44
CA ASN A 79 21.43 12.08 -12.30
C ASN A 79 20.89 12.62 -10.98
N ALA A 80 20.68 13.94 -10.87
CA ALA A 80 20.02 14.56 -9.74
C ALA A 80 18.63 13.95 -9.47
N LEU A 81 17.86 13.63 -10.51
CA LEU A 81 16.53 13.02 -10.37
C LEU A 81 16.57 11.67 -9.65
N PHE A 82 17.49 10.80 -10.07
CA PHE A 82 17.64 9.45 -9.49
C PHE A 82 18.40 9.45 -8.16
N GLY A 83 19.08 10.56 -7.83
CA GLY A 83 19.70 10.82 -6.54
C GLY A 83 18.77 11.43 -5.48
N LEU A 84 17.52 11.74 -5.82
CA LEU A 84 16.58 12.34 -4.88
C LEU A 84 16.25 11.43 -3.71
N ASP A 85 16.35 12.01 -2.51
CA ASP A 85 15.96 11.37 -1.26
C ASP A 85 14.64 11.89 -0.69
N GLY A 86 14.00 11.05 0.12
CA GLY A 86 12.74 11.41 0.79
C GLY A 86 12.86 12.60 1.75
N THR A 87 14.06 12.87 2.28
CA THR A 87 14.37 14.02 3.13
C THR A 87 14.43 15.31 2.32
N GLN A 88 15.15 15.31 1.18
CA GLN A 88 15.23 16.44 0.26
C GLN A 88 13.85 16.85 -0.25
N LEU A 89 13.05 15.86 -0.68
CA LEU A 89 11.67 16.08 -1.10
C LEU A 89 10.77 16.61 0.05
N LYS A 90 11.04 16.21 1.30
CA LYS A 90 10.28 16.73 2.46
C LYS A 90 10.65 18.19 2.72
N SER A 91 11.93 18.55 2.62
CA SER A 91 12.41 19.92 2.78
C SER A 91 11.84 20.86 1.71
N ALA A 92 11.64 20.37 0.48
CA ALA A 92 10.97 21.11 -0.59
C ALA A 92 9.43 21.21 -0.44
N GLY A 93 8.86 20.69 0.65
CA GLY A 93 7.42 20.80 0.90
C GLY A 93 6.54 19.84 0.09
N VAL A 94 7.13 18.91 -0.67
CA VAL A 94 6.37 17.91 -1.45
C VAL A 94 5.53 17.05 -0.51
N THR A 95 4.26 16.80 -0.83
CA THR A 95 3.36 16.08 0.09
C THR A 95 3.80 14.61 0.29
N PRO A 96 3.56 13.98 1.46
CA PRO A 96 3.99 12.60 1.70
C PRO A 96 3.49 11.58 0.66
N LYS A 97 2.32 11.82 0.06
CA LYS A 97 1.76 10.97 -1.01
C LYS A 97 2.58 11.08 -2.30
N GLN A 98 2.93 12.30 -2.69
CA GLN A 98 3.76 12.58 -3.87
C GLN A 98 5.18 12.01 -3.67
N ARG A 99 5.81 12.26 -2.53
CA ARG A 99 7.17 11.74 -2.24
C ARG A 99 7.29 10.23 -2.38
N ARG A 100 6.37 9.49 -1.74
CA ARG A 100 6.34 8.01 -1.83
C ARG A 100 6.14 7.53 -3.27
N PHE A 101 5.34 8.26 -4.05
CA PHE A 101 5.05 7.89 -5.42
C PHE A 101 6.21 8.18 -6.36
N VAL A 102 6.85 9.34 -6.26
CA VAL A 102 8.03 9.70 -7.06
C VAL A 102 9.15 8.69 -6.84
N LEU A 103 9.51 8.40 -5.59
CA LEU A 103 10.56 7.43 -5.28
C LEU A 103 10.22 6.01 -5.79
N TRP A 104 8.96 5.61 -5.68
CA TRP A 104 8.49 4.34 -6.22
C TRP A 104 8.52 4.30 -7.75
N ALA A 105 8.14 5.39 -8.42
CA ALA A 105 8.16 5.51 -9.87
C ALA A 105 9.59 5.49 -10.44
N LEU A 106 10.54 6.15 -9.77
CA LEU A 106 11.96 6.07 -10.11
C LEU A 106 12.49 4.64 -9.96
N GLU A 107 12.09 3.93 -8.91
CA GLU A 107 12.47 2.53 -8.72
C GLU A 107 11.83 1.61 -9.78
N LYS A 108 10.59 1.89 -10.19
CA LYS A 108 9.94 1.17 -11.30
C LYS A 108 10.65 1.40 -12.62
N TYR A 109 11.09 2.62 -12.87
CA TYR A 109 11.87 2.95 -14.05
C TYR A 109 13.25 2.28 -14.03
N ARG A 110 13.91 2.19 -12.86
CA ARG A 110 15.15 1.40 -12.67
C ARG A 110 14.96 -0.07 -13.02
N GLN A 111 13.80 -0.63 -12.73
CA GLN A 111 13.44 -2.02 -13.06
C GLN A 111 13.12 -2.22 -14.56
N GLY A 112 13.17 -1.17 -15.37
CA GLY A 112 12.91 -1.24 -16.80
C GLY A 112 11.45 -1.02 -17.20
N HIS A 113 10.54 -0.72 -16.27
CA HIS A 113 9.15 -0.40 -16.61
C HIS A 113 9.03 1.01 -17.18
N ASP A 114 8.11 1.20 -18.13
CA ASP A 114 7.80 2.52 -18.66
C ASP A 114 6.70 3.20 -17.84
N PRO A 115 6.69 4.54 -17.68
CA PRO A 115 5.67 5.25 -16.91
C PRO A 115 4.24 4.92 -17.31
N SER A 116 3.98 4.74 -18.60
CA SER A 116 2.65 4.39 -19.12
C SER A 116 2.12 3.06 -18.58
N ASP A 117 2.99 2.12 -18.19
CA ASP A 117 2.57 0.80 -17.69
C ASP A 117 2.04 0.86 -16.26
N PHE A 118 2.62 1.73 -15.43
CA PHE A 118 2.36 1.75 -13.98
C PHE A 118 1.59 2.97 -13.51
N VAL A 119 1.51 4.02 -14.32
CA VAL A 119 0.72 5.23 -14.04
C VAL A 119 -0.72 4.98 -14.47
N VAL A 120 -1.53 4.50 -13.53
CA VAL A 120 -2.95 4.23 -13.78
C VAL A 120 -3.82 5.33 -13.20
N ASP A 121 -4.68 5.89 -14.05
CA ASP A 121 -5.66 6.90 -13.68
C ASP A 121 -6.72 6.39 -12.70
N GLN A 122 -7.45 7.33 -12.10
CA GLN A 122 -8.58 6.97 -11.25
C GLN A 122 -9.64 6.23 -12.06
N LYS A 123 -9.92 4.99 -11.66
CA LYS A 123 -11.07 4.26 -12.16
C LYS A 123 -12.32 5.14 -11.98
N PRO A 124 -13.13 5.34 -13.02
CA PRO A 124 -14.32 6.16 -12.92
C PRO A 124 -15.23 5.66 -11.79
N LYS A 125 -15.86 6.61 -11.09
CA LYS A 125 -16.76 6.30 -9.97
C LYS A 125 -17.85 5.36 -10.45
N LYS A 126 -18.04 4.23 -9.76
CA LYS A 126 -19.13 3.30 -10.07
C LYS A 126 -20.46 4.04 -10.07
N LYS A 127 -21.21 3.93 -11.17
CA LYS A 127 -22.54 4.55 -11.30
C LYS A 127 -23.54 3.88 -10.36
N VAL A 128 -23.56 2.55 -10.38
CA VAL A 128 -24.42 1.66 -9.59
C VAL A 128 -23.64 1.00 -8.46
N ARG A 129 -24.21 0.96 -7.26
CA ARG A 129 -23.70 0.20 -6.10
C ARG A 129 -24.75 -0.88 -5.82
N GLY A 130 -24.35 -2.15 -5.86
CA GLY A 130 -25.30 -3.27 -6.03
C GLY A 130 -26.48 -3.31 -5.05
N TRP A 131 -26.28 -2.92 -3.80
CA TRP A 131 -27.34 -2.81 -2.80
C TRP A 131 -28.19 -1.55 -3.06
N GLY A 132 -29.46 -1.73 -3.42
CA GLY A 132 -30.41 -0.63 -3.60
C GLY A 132 -31.53 -0.92 -4.61
N PRO A 133 -32.32 0.10 -4.97
CA PRO A 133 -33.44 -0.02 -5.89
C PRO A 133 -33.05 -0.60 -7.25
N ARG A 134 -34.02 -1.23 -7.93
CA ARG A 134 -33.81 -1.89 -9.24
C ARG A 134 -33.33 -0.92 -10.32
N VAL A 135 -33.73 0.34 -10.27
CA VAL A 135 -33.24 1.41 -11.14
C VAL A 135 -32.48 2.40 -10.26
N GLN A 136 -31.20 2.59 -10.55
CA GLN A 136 -30.34 3.54 -9.83
C GLN A 136 -29.81 4.56 -10.82
N LYS A 137 -30.08 5.85 -10.57
CA LYS A 137 -29.59 6.98 -11.41
C LYS A 137 -29.92 6.77 -12.90
N GLY A 138 -31.15 6.34 -13.19
CA GLY A 138 -31.63 6.08 -14.55
C GLY A 138 -31.13 4.78 -15.20
N ILE A 139 -30.25 4.02 -14.53
CA ILE A 139 -29.73 2.75 -15.03
C ILE A 139 -30.45 1.60 -14.32
N ARG A 140 -31.07 0.69 -15.08
CA ARG A 140 -31.62 -0.55 -14.52
C ARG A 140 -30.48 -1.49 -14.13
N VAL A 141 -30.44 -1.85 -12.86
CA VAL A 141 -29.42 -2.71 -12.24
C VAL A 141 -29.73 -4.18 -12.45
N ARG A 142 -31.02 -4.58 -12.44
CA ARG A 142 -31.45 -5.99 -12.57
C ARG A 142 -32.81 -6.14 -13.27
N GLY A 143 -32.98 -7.21 -14.04
CA GLY A 143 -34.27 -7.67 -14.60
C GLY A 143 -34.81 -6.88 -15.80
N ARG A 144 -36.02 -7.24 -16.26
CA ARG A 144 -36.75 -6.58 -17.37
C ARG A 144 -37.55 -5.35 -16.90
N ARG A 145 -37.95 -4.50 -17.86
CA ARG A 145 -38.81 -3.32 -17.63
C ARG A 145 -40.18 -3.73 -17.14
N ARG A 146 -40.63 -3.15 -16.02
CA ARG A 146 -42.02 -3.33 -15.56
C ARG A 146 -42.94 -2.38 -16.30
N PRO A 147 -44.20 -2.77 -16.57
CA PRO A 147 -45.22 -1.84 -17.05
C PRO A 147 -45.30 -0.64 -16.07
N GLY A 148 -45.22 0.59 -16.59
CA GLY A 148 -45.27 1.82 -15.78
C GLY A 148 -43.94 2.40 -15.29
N GLU A 149 -42.79 1.72 -15.50
CA GLU A 149 -41.48 2.36 -15.31
C GLU A 149 -41.20 3.34 -16.48
N LYS A 150 -40.90 4.61 -16.17
CA LYS A 150 -40.40 5.61 -17.14
C LYS A 150 -39.04 5.22 -17.69
#